data_AF-A0A224XX14-F1
#
_entry.id   AF-A0A224XX14-F1
#
_cell.length_a   1.000
_cell.length_b   1.000
_cell.length_c   1.000
_cell.angle_alpha   90.00
_cell.angle_beta   90.00
_cell.angle_gamma   90.00
#
_symmetry.space_group_name_H-M   'P 1'
#
loop_
_entity.id
_entity.type
_entity.pdbx_description
1 polymer ?
#
loop_
_entity_poly.entity_id
_entity_poly.type
_entity_poly.pdbx_seq_one_letter_code
_entity_poly.pdbx_strand_id
1 'polypeptide(L)'
;VQNTIDTDSNNLRYRYALYEENINEISFFKPKKAIDIDVDAYMYTILESALKYSISFRSVFFKNMVKVGNKNGLVKVNINVNIPKHQIIDKRGNKLFEISCLERRELDHAMAWFSTLGGAFSALGDKIEYCAIMAGKISQQQFLLALRLGDPNLVARCKLYMALSLIQQKRFPEAKTIIKSQYVVAKKECERDRRLMSMCLGIWTKWKYDKKQAKLEEIVV
;
A
#
# COMPACT_ATOMS: atom_id res chain seq x y z
N VAL A 1 25.30 22.35 19.02
CA VAL A 1 25.01 20.96 18.56
C VAL A 1 26.19 20.01 18.83
N GLN A 2 27.15 20.38 19.70
CA GLN A 2 28.31 19.53 20.01
C GLN A 2 28.14 18.63 21.25
N ASN A 3 27.10 18.83 22.07
CA ASN A 3 27.00 18.20 23.41
C ASN A 3 26.27 16.83 23.45
N THR A 4 25.77 16.31 22.33
CA THR A 4 25.02 15.04 22.30
C THR A 4 25.85 13.84 21.83
N ILE A 5 27.04 14.06 21.28
CA ILE A 5 27.88 12.97 20.73
C ILE A 5 28.78 12.37 21.83
N ASP A 6 29.23 13.18 22.80
CA ASP A 6 30.09 12.70 23.89
C ASP A 6 29.35 11.87 24.94
N THR A 7 28.04 12.08 25.09
CA THR A 7 27.22 11.33 26.05
C THR A 7 27.01 9.88 25.61
N ASP A 8 26.80 9.62 24.32
CA ASP A 8 26.64 8.26 23.78
C ASP A 8 27.96 7.48 23.76
N SER A 9 29.09 8.14 23.48
CA SER A 9 30.42 7.54 23.53
C SER A 9 30.81 7.11 24.95
N ASN A 10 30.51 7.95 25.94
CA ASN A 10 30.72 7.62 27.36
C ASN A 10 29.78 6.52 27.84
N ASN A 11 28.54 6.48 27.36
CA ASN A 11 27.58 5.41 27.68
C ASN A 11 28.02 4.06 27.07
N LEU A 12 28.54 4.06 25.84
CA LEU A 12 29.14 2.86 25.24
C LEU A 12 30.35 2.40 26.05
N ARG A 13 31.28 3.30 26.40
CA ARG A 13 32.47 2.95 27.21
C ARG A 13 32.09 2.38 28.58
N TYR A 14 31.10 2.95 29.25
CA TYR A 14 30.61 2.43 30.53
C TYR A 14 29.97 1.04 30.39
N ARG A 15 29.22 0.81 29.30
CA ARG A 15 28.67 -0.51 29.00
C ARG A 15 29.77 -1.53 28.68
N TYR A 16 30.80 -1.17 27.92
CA TYR A 16 31.95 -2.04 27.67
C TYR A 16 32.73 -2.36 28.96
N ALA A 17 32.94 -1.38 29.84
CA ALA A 17 33.61 -1.57 31.12
C ALA A 17 32.81 -2.51 32.06
N LEU A 18 31.48 -2.34 32.15
CA LEU A 18 30.59 -3.26 32.88
C LEU A 18 30.57 -4.66 32.26
N TYR A 19 30.72 -4.79 30.94
CA TYR A 19 30.88 -6.08 30.26
C TYR A 19 32.24 -6.72 30.59
N GLU A 20 33.33 -5.97 30.59
CA GLU A 20 34.68 -6.48 30.93
C GLU A 20 34.80 -6.87 32.42
N GLU A 21 34.18 -6.13 33.33
CA GLU A 21 34.10 -6.50 34.75
C GLU A 21 33.28 -7.79 34.95
N ASN A 22 32.15 -7.95 34.24
CA ASN A 22 31.39 -9.21 34.25
C ASN A 22 32.16 -10.37 33.61
N ILE A 23 32.95 -10.13 32.56
CA ILE A 23 33.81 -11.16 31.93
C ILE A 23 34.92 -11.61 32.89
N ASN A 24 35.46 -10.69 33.69
CA ASN A 24 36.45 -11.00 34.71
C ASN A 24 35.86 -11.76 35.92
N GLU A 25 34.60 -11.52 36.31
CA GLU A 25 33.90 -12.39 37.27
C GLU A 25 33.61 -13.79 36.69
N ILE A 26 33.34 -13.89 35.38
CA ILE A 26 33.16 -15.17 34.68
C ILE A 26 34.48 -15.96 34.56
N SER A 27 35.64 -15.29 34.63
CA SER A 27 36.97 -15.92 34.53
C SER A 27 37.31 -16.88 35.68
N PHE A 28 36.56 -16.84 36.79
CA PHE A 28 36.65 -17.82 37.88
C PHE A 28 35.98 -19.17 37.58
N PHE A 29 35.19 -19.25 36.52
CA PHE A 29 34.54 -20.49 36.11
C PHE A 29 35.38 -21.17 35.03
N LYS A 30 35.97 -22.32 35.34
CA LYS A 30 36.65 -23.19 34.35
C LYS A 30 35.61 -24.13 33.73
N PRO A 31 34.97 -23.77 32.60
CA PRO A 31 34.07 -24.68 31.90
C PRO A 31 34.86 -25.92 31.46
N LYS A 32 34.34 -27.12 31.77
CA LYS A 32 34.96 -28.38 31.31
C LYS A 32 34.74 -28.61 29.82
N LYS A 33 33.79 -27.90 29.20
CA LYS A 33 33.41 -28.04 27.80
C LYS A 33 33.00 -26.69 27.22
N ALA A 34 33.63 -26.33 26.10
CA ALA A 34 33.23 -25.20 25.27
C ALA A 34 32.46 -25.70 24.05
N ILE A 35 31.43 -24.95 23.65
CA ILE A 35 30.70 -25.15 22.40
C ILE A 35 30.90 -23.88 21.59
N ASP A 36 31.50 -24.03 20.41
CA ASP A 36 31.62 -22.93 19.45
C ASP A 36 30.45 -23.02 18.47
N ILE A 37 29.71 -21.94 18.33
CA ILE A 37 28.58 -21.82 17.40
C ILE A 37 28.85 -20.66 16.46
N ASP A 38 28.97 -20.98 15.19
CA ASP A 38 29.03 -19.99 14.13
C ASP A 38 27.59 -19.65 13.70
N VAL A 39 27.20 -18.40 13.92
CA VAL A 39 25.88 -17.88 13.50
C VAL A 39 26.08 -16.62 12.69
N ASP A 40 25.17 -16.33 11.77
CA ASP A 40 25.14 -14.99 11.18
C ASP A 40 24.41 -13.99 12.10
N ALA A 41 24.55 -12.70 11.79
CA ALA A 41 23.94 -11.63 12.58
C ALA A 41 22.42 -11.77 12.72
N TYR A 42 21.73 -12.31 11.70
CA TYR A 42 20.28 -12.49 11.72
C TYR A 42 19.85 -13.62 12.64
N MET A 43 20.51 -14.77 12.54
CA MET A 43 20.29 -15.92 13.41
C MET A 43 20.63 -15.58 14.87
N TYR A 44 21.65 -14.75 15.11
CA TYR A 44 21.93 -14.21 16.44
C TYR A 44 20.77 -13.36 16.96
N THR A 45 20.25 -12.40 16.17
CA THR A 45 19.11 -11.56 16.58
C THR A 45 17.86 -12.40 16.88
N ILE A 46 17.59 -13.44 16.08
CA ILE A 46 16.49 -14.37 16.34
C ILE A 46 16.73 -15.13 17.64
N LEU A 47 17.93 -15.67 17.84
CA LEU A 47 18.28 -16.42 19.03
C LEU A 47 18.15 -15.56 20.30
N GLU A 48 18.69 -14.34 20.27
CA GLU A 48 18.58 -13.37 21.36
C GLU A 48 17.11 -13.05 21.64
N SER A 49 16.32 -12.76 20.61
CA SER A 49 14.89 -12.46 20.74
C SER A 49 14.11 -13.65 21.30
N ALA A 50 14.40 -14.86 20.82
CA ALA A 50 13.76 -16.08 21.29
C ALA A 50 14.11 -16.37 22.76
N LEU A 51 15.37 -16.20 23.17
CA LEU A 51 15.80 -16.36 24.56
C LEU A 51 15.21 -15.28 25.47
N LYS A 52 15.08 -14.04 25.00
CA LYS A 52 14.57 -12.90 25.77
C LYS A 52 13.06 -12.95 25.97
N TYR A 53 12.30 -13.26 24.93
CA TYR A 53 10.84 -13.13 24.95
C TYR A 53 10.09 -14.46 25.10
N SER A 54 10.68 -15.61 24.74
CA SER A 54 10.00 -16.90 24.84
C SER A 54 10.47 -17.74 26.03
N ILE A 55 9.62 -17.82 27.05
CA ILE A 55 9.86 -18.64 28.26
C ILE A 55 9.98 -20.13 27.89
N SER A 56 9.13 -20.61 26.98
CA SER A 56 9.15 -22.00 26.50
C SER A 56 10.45 -22.33 25.78
N PHE A 57 10.89 -21.44 24.88
CA PHE A 57 12.16 -21.62 24.16
C PHE A 57 13.34 -21.63 25.14
N ARG A 58 13.36 -20.68 26.08
CA ARG A 58 14.39 -20.59 27.13
C ARG A 58 14.48 -21.88 27.95
N SER A 59 13.35 -22.43 28.41
CA SER A 59 13.33 -23.67 29.19
C SER A 59 13.90 -24.87 28.41
N VAL A 60 13.52 -25.01 27.15
CA VAL A 60 14.02 -26.08 26.27
C VAL A 60 15.51 -25.91 25.99
N PHE A 61 15.93 -24.68 25.69
CA PHE A 61 17.33 -24.34 25.44
C PHE A 61 18.21 -24.70 26.64
N PHE A 62 17.86 -24.26 27.86
CA PHE A 62 18.61 -24.59 29.07
C PHE A 62 18.64 -26.09 29.36
N LYS A 63 17.50 -26.80 29.22
CA LYS A 63 17.47 -28.27 29.39
C LYS A 63 18.43 -28.99 28.45
N ASN A 64 18.53 -28.53 27.20
CA ASN A 64 19.45 -29.11 26.22
C ASN A 64 20.91 -28.76 26.54
N MET A 65 21.20 -27.53 26.97
CA MET A 65 22.56 -27.14 27.37
C MET A 65 23.07 -27.93 28.59
N VAL A 66 22.21 -28.17 29.59
CA VAL A 66 22.54 -28.99 30.76
C VAL A 66 22.87 -30.44 30.38
N LYS A 67 22.15 -31.02 29.40
CA LYS A 67 22.48 -32.37 28.87
C LYS A 67 23.86 -32.42 28.22
N VAL A 68 24.27 -31.34 27.55
CA VAL A 68 25.57 -31.29 26.85
C VAL A 68 26.75 -31.06 27.82
N GLY A 69 26.52 -30.34 28.92
CA GLY A 69 27.55 -29.98 29.92
C GLY A 69 27.96 -31.08 30.90
N ASN A 70 27.22 -32.19 30.94
CA ASN A 70 27.34 -33.24 31.95
C ASN A 70 27.00 -32.75 33.38
N LYS A 71 26.58 -33.66 34.29
CA LYS A 71 25.86 -33.35 35.54
C LYS A 71 26.48 -32.31 36.52
N ASN A 72 27.73 -31.87 36.33
CA ASN A 72 28.45 -30.99 37.26
C ASN A 72 28.95 -29.64 36.69
N GLY A 73 28.87 -29.34 35.39
CA GLY A 73 29.78 -28.35 34.80
C GLY A 73 29.13 -27.30 33.94
N LEU A 74 29.38 -26.03 34.26
CA LEU A 74 29.10 -24.88 33.41
C LEU A 74 29.58 -25.11 31.97
N VAL A 75 28.71 -24.78 31.00
CA VAL A 75 29.01 -24.84 29.57
C VAL A 75 29.31 -23.44 29.09
N LYS A 76 30.50 -23.24 28.50
CA LYS A 76 30.80 -22.00 27.79
C LYS A 76 30.32 -22.13 26.35
N VAL A 77 29.43 -21.25 25.94
CA VAL A 77 28.98 -21.16 24.54
C VAL A 77 29.65 -19.92 23.94
N ASN A 78 30.59 -20.13 23.03
CA ASN A 78 31.17 -19.05 22.25
C ASN A 78 30.32 -18.90 20.98
N ILE A 79 29.78 -17.70 20.76
CA ILE A 79 28.99 -17.40 19.56
C ILE A 79 29.84 -16.50 18.68
N ASN A 80 30.29 -17.04 17.54
CA ASN A 80 31.02 -16.27 16.55
C ASN A 80 30.01 -15.73 15.52
N VAL A 81 29.88 -14.41 15.47
CA VAL A 81 28.98 -13.76 14.52
C VAL A 81 29.69 -13.54 13.20
N ASN A 82 29.27 -14.30 12.19
CA ASN A 82 29.82 -14.25 10.85
C ASN A 82 28.95 -13.38 9.92
N ILE A 83 29.56 -12.90 8.84
CA ILE A 83 28.81 -12.22 7.77
C ILE A 83 27.85 -13.24 7.15
N PRO A 84 26.55 -12.92 6.98
CA PRO A 84 25.58 -13.83 6.40
C PRO A 84 26.01 -14.23 4.98
N LYS A 85 25.96 -15.53 4.69
CA LYS A 85 26.33 -16.09 3.37
C LYS A 85 25.35 -15.68 2.27
N HIS A 86 24.12 -15.30 2.65
CA HIS A 86 23.07 -14.90 1.73
C HIS A 86 22.50 -13.54 2.14
N GLN A 87 22.18 -12.74 1.12
CA GLN A 87 21.59 -11.43 1.33
C GLN A 87 20.15 -11.57 1.83
N ILE A 88 19.89 -11.07 3.04
CA ILE A 88 18.57 -11.14 3.70
C ILE A 88 17.55 -10.20 3.02
N ILE A 89 18.04 -9.15 2.35
CA ILE A 89 17.19 -8.20 1.62
C ILE A 89 16.67 -8.88 0.36
N ASP A 90 15.35 -9.01 0.25
CA ASP A 90 14.69 -9.46 -0.97
C ASP A 90 14.77 -8.38 -2.06
N LYS A 91 15.90 -8.38 -2.77
CA LYS A 91 16.14 -7.48 -3.90
C LYS A 91 15.12 -7.67 -5.02
N ARG A 92 14.61 -8.89 -5.22
CA ARG A 92 13.64 -9.19 -6.27
C ARG A 92 12.27 -8.61 -5.91
N GLY A 93 11.79 -8.86 -4.69
CA GLY A 93 10.56 -8.28 -4.16
C GLY A 93 10.63 -6.75 -4.14
N ASN A 94 11.75 -6.17 -3.70
CA ASN A 94 11.95 -4.73 -3.74
C ASN A 94 11.86 -4.17 -5.17
N LYS A 95 12.44 -4.87 -6.16
CA LYS A 95 12.36 -4.43 -7.56
C LYS A 95 10.93 -4.52 -8.11
N LEU A 96 10.20 -5.57 -7.78
CA LEU A 96 8.79 -5.72 -8.17
C LEU A 96 7.93 -4.63 -7.53
N PHE A 97 8.12 -4.38 -6.24
CA PHE A 97 7.43 -3.31 -5.52
C PHE A 97 7.71 -1.93 -6.14
N GLU A 98 8.97 -1.63 -6.45
CA GLU A 98 9.37 -0.40 -7.11
C GLU A 98 8.63 -0.22 -8.45
N ILE A 99 8.60 -1.25 -9.30
CA ILE A 99 7.92 -1.22 -10.59
C ILE A 99 6.41 -0.98 -10.40
N SER A 100 5.77 -1.69 -9.48
CA SER A 100 4.33 -1.52 -9.19
C SER A 100 4.01 -0.13 -8.65
N CYS A 101 4.86 0.44 -7.80
CA CYS A 101 4.68 1.81 -7.30
C CYS A 101 4.82 2.84 -8.41
N LEU A 102 5.81 2.68 -9.30
CA LEU A 102 5.98 3.56 -10.45
C LEU A 102 4.76 3.47 -11.38
N GLU A 103 4.33 2.26 -11.73
CA GLU A 103 3.13 2.06 -12.55
C GLU A 103 1.90 2.73 -11.91
N ARG A 104 1.67 2.51 -10.61
CA ARG A 104 0.55 3.13 -9.91
C ARG A 104 0.60 4.66 -9.97
N ARG A 105 1.78 5.24 -9.73
CA ARG A 105 1.99 6.69 -9.78
C ARG A 105 1.69 7.26 -11.17
N GLU A 106 2.17 6.62 -12.23
CA GLU A 106 1.93 7.08 -13.61
C GLU A 106 0.44 6.99 -13.98
N LEU A 107 -0.25 5.92 -13.56
CA LEU A 107 -1.69 5.78 -13.78
C LEU A 107 -2.50 6.83 -13.01
N ASP A 108 -2.16 7.11 -11.75
CA ASP A 108 -2.82 8.13 -10.94
C ASP A 108 -2.58 9.54 -11.53
N HIS A 109 -1.36 9.81 -12.01
CA HIS A 109 -1.04 11.05 -12.71
C HIS A 109 -1.87 11.19 -14.00
N ALA A 110 -1.91 10.17 -14.86
CA ALA A 110 -2.73 10.19 -16.07
C ALA A 110 -4.23 10.41 -15.78
N MET A 111 -4.76 9.77 -14.72
CA MET A 111 -6.13 9.98 -14.28
C MET A 111 -6.41 11.42 -13.85
N ALA A 112 -5.46 12.06 -13.16
CA ALA A 112 -5.58 13.47 -12.77
C ALA A 112 -5.65 14.39 -13.99
N TRP A 113 -4.75 14.19 -14.97
CA TRP A 113 -4.76 14.96 -16.22
C TRP A 113 -6.06 14.79 -17.00
N PHE A 114 -6.55 13.55 -17.15
CA PHE A 114 -7.83 13.30 -17.83
C PHE A 114 -9.03 13.86 -17.06
N SER A 115 -8.96 13.95 -15.73
CA SER A 115 -10.05 14.56 -14.94
C SER A 115 -10.14 16.05 -15.20
N THR A 116 -9.00 16.75 -15.25
CA THR A 116 -8.95 18.18 -15.59
C THR A 116 -9.41 18.43 -17.03
N LEU A 117 -8.85 17.69 -17.99
CA LEU A 117 -9.17 17.85 -19.41
C LEU A 117 -10.62 17.46 -19.70
N GLY A 118 -11.09 16.35 -19.14
CA GLY A 118 -12.45 15.86 -19.28
C GLY A 118 -13.48 16.81 -18.68
N GLY A 119 -13.17 17.42 -17.53
CA GLY A 119 -14.00 18.48 -16.94
C GLY A 119 -14.12 19.70 -17.87
N ALA A 120 -13.02 20.17 -18.45
CA ALA A 120 -13.01 21.29 -19.38
C ALA A 120 -13.81 21.00 -20.66
N PHE A 121 -13.56 19.87 -21.32
CA PHE A 121 -14.31 19.47 -22.51
C PHE A 121 -15.79 19.24 -22.21
N SER A 122 -16.12 18.64 -21.06
CA SER A 122 -17.51 18.47 -20.66
C SER A 122 -18.19 19.81 -20.42
N ALA A 123 -17.53 20.79 -19.78
CA ALA A 123 -18.12 22.12 -19.59
C ALA A 123 -18.45 22.83 -20.92
N LEU A 124 -17.61 22.63 -21.95
CA LEU A 124 -17.83 23.17 -23.29
C LEU A 124 -18.79 22.32 -24.15
N GLY A 125 -18.99 21.05 -23.78
CA GLY A 125 -19.77 20.07 -24.55
C GLY A 125 -21.24 20.41 -24.70
N ASP A 126 -21.80 21.26 -23.82
CA ASP A 126 -23.19 21.71 -23.93
C ASP A 126 -23.42 22.62 -25.15
N LYS A 127 -22.38 23.30 -25.63
CA LYS A 127 -22.45 24.28 -26.73
C LYS A 127 -21.74 23.80 -27.99
N ILE A 128 -20.72 22.95 -27.83
CA ILE A 128 -19.84 22.52 -28.90
C ILE A 128 -19.85 21.00 -28.96
N GLU A 129 -20.48 20.44 -29.99
CA GLU A 129 -20.62 18.99 -30.17
C GLU A 129 -19.26 18.28 -30.19
N TYR A 130 -18.26 18.85 -30.87
CA TYR A 130 -16.90 18.31 -30.86
C TYR A 130 -16.35 18.13 -29.44
N CYS A 131 -16.58 19.09 -28.54
CA CYS A 131 -16.15 19.00 -27.16
C CYS A 131 -16.87 17.88 -26.40
N ALA A 132 -18.16 17.67 -26.66
CA ALA A 132 -18.92 16.55 -26.09
C ALA A 132 -18.36 15.19 -26.56
N ILE A 133 -18.01 15.06 -27.84
CA ILE A 133 -17.38 13.84 -28.39
C ILE A 133 -16.02 13.61 -27.73
N MET A 134 -15.21 14.66 -27.58
CA MET A 134 -13.90 14.55 -26.91
C MET A 134 -14.03 14.19 -25.43
N ALA A 135 -14.99 14.77 -24.70
CA ALA A 135 -15.29 14.40 -23.32
C ALA A 135 -15.64 12.90 -23.18
N GLY A 136 -16.39 12.36 -24.15
CA GLY A 136 -16.69 10.92 -24.23
C GLY A 136 -15.44 10.07 -24.43
N LYS A 137 -14.56 10.45 -25.37
CA LYS A 137 -13.27 9.76 -25.60
C LYS A 137 -12.39 9.78 -24.35
N ILE A 138 -12.30 10.92 -23.67
CA ILE A 138 -11.53 11.04 -22.41
C ILE A 138 -12.15 10.14 -21.33
N SER A 139 -13.47 10.13 -21.20
CA SER A 139 -14.17 9.26 -20.24
C SER A 139 -13.89 7.77 -20.49
N GLN A 140 -13.73 7.36 -21.75
CA GLN A 140 -13.33 6.00 -22.11
C GLN A 140 -11.91 5.70 -21.64
N GLN A 141 -10.96 6.62 -21.84
CA GLN A 141 -9.58 6.46 -21.36
C GLN A 141 -9.54 6.38 -19.82
N GLN A 142 -10.29 7.24 -19.14
CA GLN A 142 -10.43 7.17 -17.68
C GLN A 142 -10.99 5.82 -17.22
N PHE A 143 -11.98 5.28 -17.93
CA PHE A 143 -12.53 3.96 -17.61
C PHE A 143 -11.49 2.84 -17.73
N LEU A 144 -10.68 2.84 -18.79
CA LEU A 144 -9.60 1.86 -18.97
C LEU A 144 -8.54 1.95 -17.87
N LEU A 145 -8.15 3.18 -17.50
CA LEU A 145 -7.24 3.40 -16.37
C LEU A 145 -7.86 2.94 -15.05
N ALA A 146 -9.14 3.23 -14.80
CA ALA A 146 -9.83 2.83 -13.58
C ALA A 146 -9.89 1.31 -13.42
N LEU A 147 -10.11 0.57 -14.52
CA LEU A 147 -10.03 -0.89 -14.53
C LEU A 147 -8.63 -1.39 -14.16
N ARG A 148 -7.57 -0.78 -14.70
CA ARG A 148 -6.18 -1.13 -14.38
C ARG A 148 -5.81 -0.81 -12.94
N LEU A 149 -6.38 0.26 -12.39
CA LEU A 149 -6.21 0.66 -10.98
C LEU A 149 -6.98 -0.24 -10.00
N GLY A 150 -7.93 -1.05 -10.48
CA GLY A 150 -8.74 -1.93 -9.64
C GLY A 150 -9.73 -1.19 -8.73
N ASP A 151 -10.11 0.05 -9.04
CA ASP A 151 -11.02 0.87 -8.23
C ASP A 151 -12.45 0.82 -8.79
N PRO A 152 -13.38 0.03 -8.18
CA PRO A 152 -14.75 -0.10 -8.68
C PRO A 152 -15.56 1.21 -8.58
N ASN A 153 -15.27 2.06 -7.60
CA ASN A 153 -15.93 3.35 -7.45
C ASN A 153 -15.51 4.31 -8.55
N LEU A 154 -14.21 4.33 -8.88
CA LEU A 154 -13.70 5.12 -9.99
C LEU A 154 -14.28 4.64 -11.33
N VAL A 155 -14.38 3.33 -11.53
CA VAL A 155 -15.03 2.74 -12.70
C VAL A 155 -16.47 3.23 -12.85
N ALA A 156 -17.24 3.24 -11.76
CA ALA A 156 -18.62 3.73 -11.78
C ALA A 156 -18.71 5.23 -12.14
N ARG A 157 -17.80 6.05 -11.61
CA ARG A 157 -17.71 7.49 -11.95
C ARG A 157 -17.36 7.71 -13.41
N CYS A 158 -16.42 6.96 -13.98
CA CYS A 158 -16.08 7.07 -15.40
C CYS A 158 -17.25 6.73 -16.32
N LYS A 159 -18.08 5.74 -15.95
CA LYS A 159 -19.33 5.44 -16.67
C LYS A 159 -20.31 6.61 -16.61
N LEU A 160 -20.40 7.30 -15.47
CA LEU A 160 -21.23 8.49 -15.34
C LEU A 160 -20.71 9.67 -16.17
N TYR A 161 -19.39 9.87 -16.27
CA TYR A 161 -18.80 10.87 -17.17
C TYR A 161 -19.12 10.56 -18.64
N MET A 162 -19.04 9.28 -19.03
CA MET A 162 -19.49 8.84 -20.35
C MET A 162 -20.97 9.15 -20.58
N ALA A 163 -21.84 8.85 -19.60
CA ALA A 163 -23.28 9.17 -19.70
C ALA A 163 -23.54 10.67 -19.88
N LEU A 164 -22.76 11.53 -19.21
CA LEU A 164 -22.85 12.97 -19.38
C LEU A 164 -22.47 13.40 -20.80
N SER A 165 -21.39 12.85 -21.35
CA SER A 165 -21.00 13.14 -22.75
C SER A 165 -22.05 12.68 -23.77
N LEU A 166 -22.76 11.58 -23.50
CA LEU A 166 -23.86 11.11 -24.33
C LEU A 166 -25.07 12.04 -24.28
N ILE A 167 -25.39 12.60 -23.10
CA ILE A 167 -26.45 13.60 -22.97
C ILE A 167 -26.13 14.82 -23.83
N GLN A 168 -24.90 15.29 -23.79
CA GLN A 168 -24.43 16.44 -24.56
C GLN A 168 -24.51 16.21 -26.08
N GLN A 169 -24.35 14.96 -26.51
CA GLN A 169 -24.54 14.53 -27.91
C GLN A 169 -26.00 14.20 -28.25
N LYS A 170 -26.97 14.55 -27.40
CA LYS A 170 -28.41 14.21 -27.53
C LYS A 170 -28.70 12.70 -27.61
N ARG A 171 -27.77 11.84 -27.18
CA ARG A 171 -27.90 10.37 -27.11
C ARG A 171 -28.54 9.93 -25.79
N PHE A 172 -29.79 10.36 -25.61
CA PHE A 172 -30.52 10.20 -24.35
C PHE A 172 -30.81 8.74 -23.95
N PRO A 173 -31.18 7.81 -24.85
CA PRO A 173 -31.48 6.43 -24.47
C PRO A 173 -30.29 5.72 -23.81
N GLU A 174 -29.10 5.84 -24.41
CA GLU A 174 -27.88 5.20 -23.92
C GLU A 174 -27.46 5.78 -22.57
N ALA A 175 -27.49 7.12 -22.44
CA ALA A 175 -27.18 7.80 -21.18
C ALA A 175 -28.11 7.33 -20.04
N LYS A 176 -29.42 7.21 -20.31
CA LYS A 176 -30.43 6.78 -19.34
C LYS A 176 -30.10 5.39 -18.78
N THR A 177 -29.71 4.46 -19.65
CA THR A 177 -29.35 3.09 -19.26
C THR A 177 -28.15 3.08 -18.33
N ILE A 178 -27.11 3.84 -18.67
CA ILE A 178 -25.90 3.93 -17.85
C ILE A 178 -26.23 4.52 -16.47
N ILE A 179 -26.92 5.65 -16.39
CA ILE A 179 -27.25 6.31 -15.12
C ILE A 179 -28.03 5.37 -14.20
N LYS A 180 -29.06 4.69 -14.74
CA LYS A 180 -29.85 3.73 -13.96
C LYS A 180 -29.01 2.58 -13.45
N SER A 181 -28.13 2.02 -14.29
CA SER A 181 -27.25 0.92 -13.90
C SER A 181 -26.32 1.34 -12.74
N GLN A 182 -25.72 2.53 -12.82
CA GLN A 182 -24.79 3.01 -11.79
C GLN A 182 -25.50 3.41 -10.49
N TYR A 183 -26.74 3.91 -10.58
CA TYR A 183 -27.55 4.18 -9.39
C TYR A 183 -27.90 2.90 -8.62
N VAL A 184 -28.17 1.80 -9.33
CA VAL A 184 -28.41 0.48 -8.70
C VAL A 184 -27.14 -0.02 -8.02
N VAL A 185 -25.97 0.13 -8.67
CA VAL A 185 -24.67 -0.21 -8.06
C VAL A 185 -24.46 0.59 -6.77
N ALA A 186 -24.60 1.92 -6.84
CA ALA A 186 -24.41 2.81 -5.68
C ALA A 186 -25.35 2.50 -4.50
N LYS A 187 -26.53 1.93 -4.78
CA LYS A 187 -27.51 1.54 -3.75
C LYS A 187 -27.20 0.17 -3.11
N LYS A 188 -26.54 -0.73 -3.84
CA LYS A 188 -26.30 -2.12 -3.43
C LYS A 188 -25.04 -2.30 -2.59
N GLU A 189 -24.04 -1.43 -2.72
CA GLU A 189 -22.80 -1.59 -1.95
C GLU A 189 -23.05 -1.52 -0.44
N CYS A 190 -22.34 -2.36 0.32
CA CYS A 190 -22.49 -2.53 1.78
C CYS A 190 -22.37 -1.19 2.52
N GLU A 191 -21.57 -0.29 1.97
CA GLU A 191 -21.54 1.14 2.30
C GLU A 191 -22.20 1.92 1.17
N ARG A 192 -23.34 2.56 1.44
CA ARG A 192 -23.99 3.45 0.47
C ARG A 192 -23.02 4.56 0.06
N ASP A 193 -22.46 4.51 -1.16
CA ASP A 193 -21.67 5.62 -1.71
C ASP A 193 -22.61 6.80 -2.02
N ARG A 194 -22.81 7.64 -1.00
CA ARG A 194 -23.62 8.86 -1.07
C ARG A 194 -23.14 9.82 -2.15
N ARG A 195 -21.85 9.82 -2.47
CA ARG A 195 -21.27 10.68 -3.50
C ARG A 195 -21.66 10.16 -4.88
N LEU A 196 -21.49 8.87 -5.15
CA LEU A 196 -21.89 8.25 -6.41
C LEU A 196 -23.40 8.38 -6.66
N MET A 197 -24.22 8.20 -5.61
CA MET A 197 -25.66 8.44 -5.69
C MET A 197 -25.98 9.90 -6.08
N SER A 198 -25.33 10.86 -5.42
CA SER A 198 -25.50 12.29 -5.73
C SER A 198 -25.11 12.61 -7.17
N MET A 199 -24.02 12.01 -7.68
CA MET A 199 -23.62 12.16 -9.09
C MET A 199 -24.69 11.62 -10.05
N CYS A 200 -25.24 10.42 -9.77
CA CYS A 200 -26.31 9.85 -10.57
C CYS A 200 -27.53 10.78 -10.62
N LEU A 201 -27.96 11.32 -9.48
CA LEU A 201 -29.11 12.22 -9.38
C LEU A 201 -28.87 13.55 -10.11
N GLY A 202 -27.66 14.10 -10.00
CA GLY A 202 -27.26 15.31 -10.73
C GLY A 202 -27.32 15.11 -12.24
N ILE A 203 -26.69 14.05 -12.74
CA ILE A 203 -26.70 13.73 -14.18
C ILE A 203 -28.11 13.38 -14.67
N TRP A 204 -28.92 12.70 -13.85
CA TRP A 204 -30.33 12.43 -14.17
C TRP A 204 -31.16 13.69 -14.33
N THR A 205 -30.89 14.71 -13.51
CA THR A 205 -31.56 16.01 -13.59
C THR A 205 -31.20 16.70 -14.91
N LYS A 206 -29.91 16.69 -15.27
CA LYS A 206 -29.43 17.19 -16.56
C LYS A 206 -30.05 16.45 -17.74
N TRP A 207 -30.07 15.11 -17.70
CA TRP A 207 -30.72 14.29 -18.73
C TRP A 207 -32.18 14.67 -18.96
N LYS A 208 -32.95 14.91 -17.88
CA LYS A 208 -34.36 15.32 -17.99
C LYS A 208 -34.50 16.69 -18.65
N TYR A 209 -33.66 17.64 -18.24
CA TYR A 209 -33.68 19.00 -18.76
C TYR A 209 -33.32 19.04 -20.25
N ASP A 210 -32.17 18.48 -20.64
CA ASP A 210 -31.69 18.51 -22.02
C ASP A 210 -32.63 17.72 -22.96
N LYS A 211 -33.20 16.60 -22.50
CA LYS A 211 -34.19 15.86 -23.28
C LYS A 211 -35.47 16.67 -23.53
N LYS A 212 -35.90 17.46 -22.54
CA LYS A 212 -37.06 18.34 -22.70
C LYS A 212 -36.75 19.47 -23.69
N GLN A 213 -35.57 20.07 -23.59
CA GLN A 213 -35.12 21.11 -24.51
C GLN A 213 -35.03 20.60 -25.96
N ALA A 214 -34.41 19.44 -26.18
CA ALA A 214 -34.32 18.85 -27.52
C ALA A 214 -35.69 18.58 -28.16
N LYS A 215 -36.67 18.13 -27.37
CA LYS A 215 -38.05 17.97 -27.86
C LYS A 215 -38.72 19.29 -28.23
N LEU A 216 -38.42 20.37 -27.51
CA LEU A 216 -38.97 21.69 -27.83
C LEU A 216 -38.35 22.24 -29.11
N GLU A 217 -37.03 22.06 -29.31
CA GLU A 217 -36.34 22.42 -30.54
C GLU A 217 -36.90 21.67 -31.76
N GLU A 218 -37.21 20.38 -31.63
CA GLU A 218 -37.84 19.57 -32.69
C GLU A 218 -39.27 20.02 -33.06
N ILE A 219 -39.97 20.73 -32.18
CA ILE A 219 -41.34 21.22 -32.45
C ILE A 219 -41.34 22.60 -33.12
N VAL A 220 -40.27 23.38 -32.94
CA VAL A 220 -40.15 24.75 -33.45
C VAL A 220 -39.53 24.79 -34.86
N VAL A 221 -38.89 23.70 -35.29
CA VAL A 221 -38.35 23.49 -36.65
C VAL A 221 -39.37 22.74 -37.50
#